data_AF-A0A836UFV4-F1
#
_entry.id   AF-A0A836UFV4-F1
#
_cell.length_a   1.000
_cell.length_b   1.000
_cell.length_c   1.000
_cell.angle_alpha   90.00
_cell.angle_beta   90.00
_cell.angle_gamma   90.00
#
_symmetry.space_group_name_H-M   'P 1'
#
loop_
_entity.id
_entity.type
_entity.pdbx_description
1 polymer ?
#
loop_
_entity_poly.entity_id
_entity_poly.type
_entity_poly.pdbx_seq_one_letter_code
_entity_poly.pdbx_strand_id
1 'polypeptide(L)'
;MLGVIGTAPAGEGISTSFAGPHGGNMDNKYLMEGSRIYLPVYVAGALWSLGDVHGAMGDGEITFIGLEICAEVTVRVGIEKNTAPKRPLIETPSHWITTGEHLDLGQAARIAAEQMLELMQARSNLSFTDAYMLMSAAVDIQICQCCEPGEFPTTARAVISKEIIG
;
A
#
# COMPACT_ATOMS: atom_id res chain seq x y z
N MET A 1 -11.05 -4.51 7.44
CA MET A 1 -9.85 -4.27 6.60
C MET A 1 -8.62 -4.85 7.30
N LEU A 2 -7.54 -5.13 6.56
CA LEU A 2 -6.26 -5.60 7.13
C LEU A 2 -5.31 -4.41 7.34
N GLY A 3 -4.87 -4.17 8.58
CA GLY A 3 -3.88 -3.15 8.92
C GLY A 3 -2.48 -3.61 8.55
N VAL A 4 -2.16 -4.86 8.90
CA VAL A 4 -0.87 -5.49 8.66
C VAL A 4 -0.97 -6.60 7.61
N ILE A 5 -0.19 -6.48 6.54
CA ILE A 5 0.10 -7.57 5.59
C ILE A 5 1.44 -7.34 4.91
N GLY A 6 2.28 -8.37 4.83
CA GLY A 6 3.62 -8.22 4.25
C GLY A 6 4.33 -9.54 3.98
N THR A 7 5.50 -9.43 3.35
CA THR A 7 6.48 -10.50 3.13
C THR A 7 7.72 -10.24 3.96
N ALA A 8 8.56 -11.27 4.17
CA ALA A 8 9.80 -11.06 4.90
C ALA A 8 10.80 -10.21 4.07
N PRO A 9 11.47 -9.23 4.71
CA PRO A 9 12.55 -8.47 4.07
C PRO A 9 13.79 -9.34 3.82
N ALA A 10 14.68 -8.90 2.93
CA ALA A 10 15.94 -9.61 2.64
C ALA A 10 16.96 -9.61 3.81
N GLY A 11 16.80 -8.67 4.77
CA GLY A 11 17.75 -8.40 5.84
C GLY A 11 17.23 -8.77 7.22
N GLU A 12 17.53 -7.92 8.20
CA GLU A 12 16.99 -8.07 9.56
C GLU A 12 15.46 -8.02 9.57
N GLY A 13 14.86 -8.71 10.54
CA GLY A 13 13.42 -8.68 10.75
C GLY A 13 12.97 -7.27 11.11
N ILE A 14 11.87 -6.84 10.50
CA ILE A 14 11.22 -5.57 10.81
C ILE A 14 10.02 -5.87 11.72
N SER A 15 9.85 -5.08 12.78
CA SER A 15 8.69 -5.22 13.67
C SER A 15 7.38 -5.04 12.89
N THR A 16 6.36 -5.82 13.25
CA THR A 16 5.04 -5.77 12.59
C THR A 16 4.34 -4.42 12.73
N SER A 17 4.80 -3.53 13.59
CA SER A 17 4.28 -2.16 13.76
C SER A 17 4.74 -1.17 12.68
N PHE A 18 5.69 -1.55 11.82
CA PHE A 18 6.23 -0.66 10.79
C PHE A 18 5.77 -1.08 9.39
N ALA A 19 5.40 -0.10 8.57
CA ALA A 19 5.27 -0.27 7.13
C ALA A 19 6.64 -0.23 6.44
N GLY A 20 6.69 -0.73 5.21
CA GLY A 20 7.86 -0.62 4.36
C GLY A 20 7.64 -1.14 2.94
N PRO A 21 8.72 -1.26 2.13
CA PRO A 21 8.66 -1.92 0.83
C PRO A 21 8.13 -3.36 0.88
N HIS A 22 8.27 -4.00 2.03
CA HIS A 22 7.81 -5.37 2.31
C HIS A 22 6.32 -5.47 2.67
N GLY A 23 5.58 -4.36 2.75
CA GLY A 23 4.24 -4.31 3.33
C GLY A 23 4.27 -3.83 4.77
N GLY A 24 3.80 -4.67 5.70
CA GLY A 24 3.80 -4.36 7.13
C GLY A 24 2.56 -3.56 7.54
N ASN A 25 2.70 -2.71 8.56
CA ASN A 25 1.60 -1.93 9.14
C ASN A 25 1.18 -0.74 8.29
N MET A 26 0.49 -1.00 7.19
CA MET A 26 0.15 0.03 6.21
C MET A 26 -1.10 0.81 6.58
N ASP A 27 -2.02 0.19 7.33
CA ASP A 27 -3.32 0.75 7.70
C ASP A 27 -4.03 1.40 6.51
N ASN A 28 -4.10 0.62 5.44
CA ASN A 28 -4.70 1.04 4.20
C ASN A 28 -6.08 0.43 4.06
N LYS A 29 -7.14 1.24 4.21
CA LYS A 29 -8.53 0.77 4.16
C LYS A 29 -8.93 0.11 2.82
N TYR A 30 -8.14 0.26 1.75
CA TYR A 30 -8.34 -0.49 0.50
C TYR A 30 -7.93 -1.97 0.59
N LEU A 31 -7.25 -2.38 1.66
CA LEU A 31 -7.00 -3.79 2.01
C LEU A 31 -8.26 -4.40 2.63
N MET A 32 -9.26 -4.56 1.77
CA MET A 32 -10.59 -5.06 2.11
C MET A 32 -10.97 -6.26 1.25
N GLU A 33 -12.11 -6.88 1.52
CA GLU A 33 -12.63 -7.95 0.68
C GLU A 33 -12.71 -7.51 -0.79
N GLY A 34 -12.33 -8.41 -1.71
CA GLY A 34 -12.31 -8.13 -3.15
C GLY A 34 -11.07 -7.38 -3.65
N SER A 35 -10.19 -6.90 -2.75
CA SER A 35 -8.89 -6.34 -3.14
C SER A 35 -7.83 -7.43 -3.38
N ARG A 36 -6.82 -7.09 -4.17
CA ARG A 36 -5.58 -7.87 -4.37
C ARG A 36 -4.41 -6.98 -3.97
N ILE A 37 -3.42 -7.57 -3.31
CA ILE A 37 -2.16 -6.90 -3.02
C ILE A 37 -1.02 -7.67 -3.68
N TYR A 38 -0.14 -6.94 -4.34
CA TYR A 38 1.11 -7.45 -4.91
C TYR A 38 2.24 -7.01 -4.00
N LEU A 39 2.94 -7.99 -3.44
CA LEU A 39 4.07 -7.78 -2.53
C LEU A 39 5.36 -8.31 -3.16
N PRO A 40 6.51 -7.64 -2.95
CA PRO A 40 7.80 -8.16 -3.38
C PRO A 40 8.16 -9.44 -2.63
N VAL A 41 8.87 -10.34 -3.30
CA VAL A 41 9.42 -11.56 -2.71
C VAL A 41 10.93 -11.41 -2.59
N TYR A 42 11.39 -11.04 -1.40
CA TYR A 42 12.82 -10.83 -1.12
C TYR A 42 13.56 -12.09 -0.68
N VAL A 43 12.84 -13.06 -0.13
CA VAL A 43 13.39 -14.33 0.38
C VAL A 43 12.61 -15.53 -0.13
N ALA A 44 13.26 -16.70 -0.12
CA ALA A 44 12.63 -17.94 -0.57
C ALA A 44 11.35 -18.25 0.22
N GLY A 45 10.28 -18.58 -0.49
CA GLY A 45 8.97 -18.85 0.10
C GLY A 45 8.18 -17.60 0.51
N ALA A 46 8.71 -16.40 0.28
CA ALA A 46 8.16 -15.09 0.64
C ALA A 46 7.97 -14.83 2.15
N LEU A 47 7.66 -15.86 2.93
CA LEU A 47 7.38 -15.81 4.37
C LEU A 47 6.34 -14.71 4.68
N TRP A 48 5.22 -14.78 3.98
CA TRP A 48 4.15 -13.77 4.11
C TRP A 48 3.31 -13.99 5.36
N SER A 49 2.82 -12.89 5.94
CA SER A 49 1.94 -12.87 7.10
C SER A 49 0.92 -11.74 7.00
N LEU A 50 -0.22 -11.89 7.69
CA LEU A 50 -1.22 -10.84 7.87
C LEU A 50 -1.72 -10.82 9.31
N GLY A 51 -2.35 -9.72 9.71
CA GLY A 51 -2.94 -9.53 11.03
C GLY A 51 -3.64 -8.18 11.12
N ASP A 52 -3.92 -7.76 12.36
CA ASP A 52 -4.39 -6.41 12.67
C ASP A 52 -5.68 -6.04 11.94
N VAL A 53 -6.76 -6.76 12.24
CA VAL A 53 -8.02 -6.59 11.51
C VAL A 53 -8.85 -5.51 12.17
N HIS A 54 -9.19 -4.47 11.39
CA HIS A 54 -10.08 -3.40 11.85
C HIS A 54 -11.49 -3.63 11.30
N GLY A 55 -12.48 -3.63 12.19
CA GLY A 55 -13.90 -3.64 11.81
C GLY A 55 -14.35 -2.33 11.16
N ALA A 56 -13.70 -1.22 11.55
CA ALA A 56 -13.82 0.10 10.93
C ALA A 56 -12.56 0.92 11.25
N MET A 57 -12.10 1.72 10.27
CA MET A 57 -10.98 2.64 10.46
C MET A 57 -11.12 3.79 9.45
N GLY A 58 -10.90 5.03 9.91
CA GLY A 58 -10.87 6.22 9.06
C GLY A 58 -9.47 6.50 8.51
N ASP A 59 -9.38 7.35 7.49
CA ASP A 59 -8.07 7.84 7.04
C ASP A 59 -7.41 8.66 8.14
N GLY A 60 -6.13 8.36 8.37
CA GLY A 60 -5.31 8.96 9.41
C GLY A 60 -5.21 8.13 10.68
N GLU A 61 -6.14 7.20 10.94
CA GLU A 61 -6.18 6.39 12.17
C GLU A 61 -5.90 7.25 13.42
N ILE A 62 -6.57 8.41 13.51
CA ILE A 62 -6.10 9.57 14.29
C ILE A 62 -5.90 9.25 15.79
N THR A 63 -6.60 8.24 16.31
CA THR A 63 -6.52 7.78 17.69
C THR A 63 -5.54 6.62 17.92
N PHE A 64 -4.65 6.35 16.96
CA PHE A 64 -3.65 5.27 16.97
C PHE A 64 -4.18 3.84 16.83
N ILE A 65 -5.50 3.66 16.98
CA ILE A 65 -6.15 2.38 16.78
C ILE A 65 -7.40 2.56 15.91
N GLY A 66 -7.74 1.52 15.17
CA GLY A 66 -9.05 1.34 14.58
C GLY A 66 -10.04 0.70 15.55
N LEU A 67 -11.15 0.20 15.01
CA LEU A 67 -12.00 -0.74 15.73
C LEU A 67 -11.33 -2.13 15.68
N GLU A 68 -10.43 -2.39 16.62
CA GLU A 68 -9.66 -3.63 16.70
C GLU A 68 -10.54 -4.87 16.93
N ILE A 69 -10.39 -5.89 16.08
CA ILE A 69 -11.17 -7.13 16.17
C ILE A 69 -10.36 -8.39 15.85
N CYS A 70 -10.72 -9.50 16.51
CA CYS A 70 -10.36 -10.83 16.02
C CYS A 70 -11.23 -11.18 14.81
N ALA A 71 -10.62 -11.75 13.77
CA ALA A 71 -11.35 -12.18 12.58
C ALA A 71 -10.73 -13.42 11.95
N GLU A 72 -11.53 -14.16 11.19
CA GLU A 72 -11.07 -15.18 10.26
C GLU A 72 -10.95 -14.56 8.87
N VAL A 73 -9.79 -14.68 8.24
CA VAL A 73 -9.51 -14.08 6.93
C VAL A 73 -9.16 -15.19 5.94
N THR A 74 -9.95 -15.34 4.89
CA THR A 74 -9.66 -16.25 3.78
C THR A 74 -9.01 -15.48 2.63
N VAL A 75 -7.82 -15.91 2.22
CA VAL A 75 -7.10 -15.32 1.09
C VAL A 75 -6.72 -16.37 0.05
N ARG A 76 -6.48 -15.93 -1.18
CA ARG A 76 -5.84 -16.73 -2.22
C ARG A 76 -4.46 -16.17 -2.49
N VAL A 77 -3.44 -17.02 -2.38
CA VAL A 77 -2.04 -16.65 -2.62
C VAL A 77 -1.57 -17.26 -3.94
N GLY A 78 -0.88 -16.47 -4.75
CA GLY A 78 -0.26 -16.88 -6.00
C GLY A 78 1.11 -16.22 -6.16
N ILE A 79 1.88 -16.69 -7.15
CA ILE A 79 3.20 -16.14 -7.46
C ILE A 79 3.16 -15.59 -8.88
N GLU A 80 3.46 -14.30 -9.01
CA GLU A 80 3.67 -13.63 -10.29
C GLU A 80 5.19 -13.53 -10.55
N LYS A 81 5.66 -14.11 -11.65
CA LYS A 81 7.09 -14.15 -11.97
C LYS A 81 7.49 -12.93 -12.79
N ASN A 82 8.66 -12.37 -12.49
CA ASN A 82 9.28 -11.26 -13.23
C ASN A 82 8.50 -9.93 -13.23
N THR A 83 7.63 -9.72 -12.23
CA THR A 83 6.76 -8.53 -12.14
C THR A 83 6.79 -7.90 -10.74
N ALA A 84 7.81 -8.22 -9.93
CA ALA A 84 7.88 -7.80 -8.53
C ALA A 84 7.82 -6.27 -8.42
N PRO A 85 6.81 -5.71 -7.72
CA PRO A 85 6.75 -4.28 -7.50
C PRO A 85 7.82 -3.88 -6.48
N LYS A 86 8.32 -2.64 -6.56
CA LYS A 86 9.30 -2.13 -5.58
C LYS A 86 8.70 -1.98 -4.18
N ARG A 87 7.39 -1.73 -4.13
CA ARG A 87 6.59 -1.45 -2.94
C ARG A 87 5.21 -2.12 -3.09
N PRO A 88 4.42 -2.25 -2.02
CA PRO A 88 3.08 -2.81 -2.12
C PRO A 88 2.22 -2.06 -3.15
N LEU A 89 1.65 -2.82 -4.08
CA LEU A 89 0.67 -2.35 -5.05
C LEU A 89 -0.67 -2.99 -4.72
N ILE A 90 -1.70 -2.18 -4.53
CA ILE A 90 -3.05 -2.65 -4.21
C ILE A 90 -3.95 -2.43 -5.44
N GLU A 91 -4.77 -3.42 -5.71
CA GLU A 91 -5.73 -3.44 -6.79
C GLU A 91 -7.12 -3.71 -6.22
N THR A 92 -8.06 -2.83 -6.50
CA THR A 92 -9.48 -3.06 -6.23
C THR A 92 -10.22 -3.32 -7.55
N PRO A 93 -11.52 -3.64 -7.55
CA PRO A 93 -12.27 -3.77 -8.80
C PRO A 93 -12.19 -2.53 -9.69
N SER A 94 -12.08 -1.33 -9.11
CA SER A 94 -12.17 -0.05 -9.84
C SER A 94 -10.90 0.81 -9.81
N HIS A 95 -9.95 0.55 -8.91
CA HIS A 95 -8.78 1.43 -8.73
C HIS A 95 -7.46 0.66 -8.64
N TRP A 96 -6.39 1.33 -9.07
CA TRP A 96 -5.02 1.03 -8.70
C TRP A 96 -4.56 1.95 -7.57
N ILE A 97 -3.83 1.39 -6.60
CA ILE A 97 -3.39 2.12 -5.42
C ILE A 97 -1.91 1.80 -5.14
N THR A 98 -1.06 2.81 -5.12
CA THR A 98 0.35 2.69 -4.72
C THR A 98 0.58 3.26 -3.33
N THR A 99 1.65 2.84 -2.68
CA THR A 99 1.89 3.06 -1.25
C THR A 99 3.21 3.77 -0.97
N GLY A 100 3.22 4.56 0.09
CA GLY A 100 4.42 5.21 0.63
C GLY A 100 4.34 5.35 2.14
N GLU A 101 5.50 5.31 2.79
CA GLU A 101 5.71 5.38 4.22
C GLU A 101 6.90 6.32 4.50
N HIS A 102 6.75 7.18 5.50
CA HIS A 102 7.85 8.02 5.97
C HIS A 102 7.48 8.65 7.32
N LEU A 103 8.47 9.08 8.09
CA LEU A 103 8.26 9.89 9.30
C LEU A 103 7.59 11.26 9.01
N ASP A 104 7.54 11.67 7.75
CA ASP A 104 6.93 12.92 7.29
C ASP A 104 5.85 12.58 6.26
N LEU A 105 4.64 13.05 6.50
CA LEU A 105 3.49 12.73 5.65
C LEU A 105 3.68 13.23 4.21
N GLY A 106 4.35 14.36 4.02
CA GLY A 106 4.66 14.89 2.69
C GLY A 106 5.60 13.97 1.91
N GLN A 107 6.61 13.42 2.56
CA GLN A 107 7.50 12.41 1.96
C GLN A 107 6.78 11.09 1.68
N ALA A 108 5.91 10.62 2.59
CA ALA A 108 5.11 9.42 2.34
C ALA A 108 4.20 9.59 1.11
N ALA A 109 3.54 10.74 0.99
CA ALA A 109 2.74 11.12 -0.17
C ALA A 109 3.57 11.18 -1.46
N ARG A 110 4.76 11.77 -1.39
CA ARG A 110 5.69 11.83 -2.53
C ARG A 110 6.08 10.43 -3.00
N ILE A 111 6.45 9.54 -2.09
CA ILE A 111 6.81 8.14 -2.42
C ILE A 111 5.63 7.45 -3.11
N ALA A 112 4.42 7.58 -2.57
CA ALA A 112 3.22 6.98 -3.17
C ALA A 112 2.96 7.53 -4.59
N ALA A 113 3.14 8.83 -4.79
CA ALA A 113 3.01 9.49 -6.09
C ALA A 113 4.05 8.99 -7.11
N GLU A 114 5.33 8.91 -6.71
CA GLU A 114 6.41 8.41 -7.58
C GLU A 114 6.15 6.95 -8.01
N GLN A 115 5.64 6.10 -7.11
CA GLN A 115 5.22 4.74 -7.47
C GLN A 115 4.02 4.74 -8.45
N MET A 116 3.09 5.68 -8.31
CA MET A 116 1.95 5.78 -9.22
C MET A 116 2.42 6.18 -10.63
N LEU A 117 3.37 7.10 -10.73
CA LEU A 117 3.94 7.50 -12.02
C LEU A 117 4.59 6.30 -12.73
N GLU A 118 5.39 5.51 -12.01
CA GLU A 118 5.99 4.29 -12.55
C GLU A 118 4.92 3.29 -13.02
N LEU A 119 3.83 3.11 -12.24
CA LEU A 119 2.72 2.24 -12.60
C LEU A 119 1.99 2.72 -13.85
N MET A 120 1.69 4.02 -13.95
CA MET A 120 1.02 4.62 -15.10
C MET A 120 1.84 4.40 -16.38
N GLN A 121 3.16 4.60 -16.31
CA GLN A 121 4.06 4.35 -17.45
C GLN A 121 4.16 2.85 -17.80
N ALA A 122 4.08 1.96 -16.81
CA ALA A 122 4.15 0.52 -17.05
C ALA A 122 2.85 -0.07 -17.64
N ARG A 123 1.69 0.55 -17.39
CA ARG A 123 0.37 0.05 -17.81
C ARG A 123 -0.22 0.76 -19.03
N SER A 124 0.33 1.90 -19.41
CA SER A 124 -0.15 2.70 -20.53
C SER A 124 0.98 3.02 -21.51
N ASN A 125 0.64 3.65 -22.64
CA ASN A 125 1.62 4.16 -23.60
C ASN A 125 1.99 5.64 -23.35
N LEU A 126 1.69 6.17 -22.16
CA LEU A 126 1.97 7.56 -21.83
C LEU A 126 3.48 7.80 -21.69
N SER A 127 3.94 8.91 -22.24
CA SER A 127 5.28 9.41 -21.95
C SER A 127 5.39 9.79 -20.47
N PHE A 128 6.61 9.92 -19.95
CA PHE A 128 6.82 10.46 -18.60
C PHE A 128 6.11 11.81 -18.43
N THR A 129 6.23 12.70 -19.41
CA THR A 129 5.63 14.04 -19.36
C THR A 129 4.11 13.97 -19.32
N ASP A 130 3.48 13.16 -20.16
CA ASP A 130 2.02 13.03 -20.20
C ASP A 130 1.49 12.39 -18.91
N ALA A 131 2.14 11.33 -18.43
CA ALA A 131 1.77 10.69 -17.17
C ALA A 131 1.92 11.66 -16.00
N TYR A 132 3.05 12.36 -15.91
CA TYR A 132 3.31 13.34 -14.84
C TYR A 132 2.30 14.49 -14.83
N MET A 133 1.92 15.00 -16.01
CA MET A 133 0.89 16.03 -16.13
C MET A 133 -0.50 15.50 -15.77
N LEU A 134 -0.83 14.27 -16.19
CA LEU A 134 -2.11 13.63 -15.89
C LEU A 134 -2.28 13.34 -14.40
N MET A 135 -1.21 13.03 -13.68
CA MET A 135 -1.28 12.74 -12.24
C MET A 135 -2.04 13.81 -11.46
N SER A 136 -1.75 15.09 -11.70
CA SER A 136 -2.43 16.18 -10.97
C SER A 136 -3.94 16.28 -11.26
N ALA A 137 -4.41 15.71 -12.36
CA ALA A 137 -5.82 15.74 -12.76
C ALA A 137 -6.59 14.46 -12.39
N ALA A 138 -5.88 13.35 -12.16
CA ALA A 138 -6.49 12.01 -12.11
C ALA A 138 -6.03 11.13 -10.94
N VAL A 139 -5.00 11.54 -10.19
CA VAL A 139 -4.47 10.79 -9.05
C VAL A 139 -4.83 11.50 -7.76
N ASP A 140 -5.51 10.79 -6.87
CA ASP A 140 -5.81 11.26 -5.53
C ASP A 140 -4.75 10.78 -4.54
N ILE A 141 -4.06 11.72 -3.90
CA ILE A 141 -3.24 11.42 -2.72
C ILE A 141 -4.13 11.39 -1.49
N GLN A 142 -4.06 10.30 -0.74
CA GLN A 142 -4.87 10.06 0.45
C GLN A 142 -3.99 9.58 1.60
N ILE A 143 -4.40 9.90 2.82
CA ILE A 143 -3.74 9.45 4.05
C ILE A 143 -4.21 8.03 4.36
N CYS A 144 -3.30 7.17 4.82
CA CYS A 144 -3.62 5.86 5.39
C CYS A 144 -3.66 5.96 6.91
N GLN A 145 -2.51 6.04 7.57
CA GLN A 145 -2.40 6.46 8.97
C GLN A 145 -1.36 7.57 9.16
N CYS A 146 -1.61 8.42 10.15
CA CYS A 146 -0.71 9.49 10.59
C CYS A 146 -0.87 9.74 12.09
N CYS A 147 -1.03 8.67 12.86
CA CYS A 147 -1.20 8.76 14.30
C CYS A 147 0.12 9.18 14.97
N GLU A 148 0.04 10.09 15.94
CA GLU A 148 1.24 10.70 16.56
C GLU A 148 1.62 10.24 17.99
N PRO A 149 1.12 9.13 18.60
CA PRO A 149 1.74 8.65 19.82
C PRO A 149 3.04 7.90 19.50
N GLY A 150 4.17 8.61 19.47
CA GLY A 150 5.51 8.05 19.29
C GLY A 150 6.11 8.30 17.90
N GLU A 151 7.26 7.67 17.62
CA GLU A 151 7.99 7.81 16.35
C GLU A 151 7.58 6.73 15.33
N PHE A 152 6.27 6.59 15.08
CA PHE A 152 5.77 5.69 14.04
C PHE A 152 5.77 6.40 12.67
N PRO A 153 6.20 5.74 11.59
CA PRO A 153 6.14 6.33 10.27
C PRO A 153 4.68 6.52 9.87
N THR A 154 4.36 7.65 9.24
CA THR A 154 3.07 7.87 8.57
C THR A 154 3.01 7.07 7.27
N THR A 155 1.81 6.73 6.82
CA THR A 155 1.58 6.06 5.54
C THR A 155 0.59 6.84 4.68
N ALA A 156 0.87 6.90 3.38
CA ALA A 156 0.03 7.54 2.39
C ALA A 156 -0.15 6.63 1.17
N ARG A 157 -1.15 6.95 0.36
CA ARG A 157 -1.45 6.23 -0.87
C ARG A 157 -1.81 7.18 -2.00
N ALA A 158 -1.48 6.77 -3.22
CA ALA A 158 -1.94 7.42 -4.43
C ALA A 158 -2.96 6.50 -5.11
N VAL A 159 -4.10 7.04 -5.52
CA VAL A 159 -5.24 6.28 -6.03
C VAL A 159 -5.59 6.79 -7.43
N ILE A 160 -5.78 5.88 -8.38
CA ILE A 160 -6.24 6.21 -9.74
C ILE A 160 -7.31 5.23 -10.20
N SER A 161 -8.31 5.72 -10.92
CA SER A 161 -9.32 4.87 -11.56
C SER A 161 -8.71 3.99 -12.64
N LYS A 162 -9.12 2.73 -12.68
CA LYS A 162 -8.76 1.79 -13.74
C LYS A 162 -9.30 2.21 -15.10
N GLU A 163 -10.33 3.03 -15.18
CA GLU A 163 -10.85 3.53 -16.47
C GLU A 163 -9.84 4.45 -17.18
N ILE A 164 -8.83 4.96 -16.47
CA ILE A 164 -7.84 5.90 -17.01
C ILE A 164 -6.59 5.16 -17.53
N ILE A 165 -6.17 4.08 -16.87
CA ILE A 165 -4.90 3.38 -17.14
C ILE A 165 -5.00 1.84 -17.20
N GLY A 166 -6.21 1.30 -17.26
CA GLY A 166 -6.51 -0.14 -17.22
C GLY A 166 -6.83 -0.76 -18.57
#